data_AF-A0A7E4VBY0-F1
#
_entry.id   AF-A0A7E4VBY0-F1
#
_cell.length_a   1.000
_cell.length_b   1.000
_cell.length_c   1.000
_cell.angle_alpha   90.00
_cell.angle_beta   90.00
_cell.angle_gamma   90.00
#
_symmetry.space_group_name_H-M   'P 1'
#
loop_
_entity.id
_entity.type
_entity.pdbx_description
1 polymer ?
#
loop_
_entity_poly.entity_id
_entity_poly.type
_entity_poly.pdbx_seq_one_letter_code
_entity_poly.pdbx_strand_id
1 'polypeptide(L)'
;MMNPASGRAQLIVARRVVTGLLLFACFVMLFRFTVTDRSGEDGETCENVAPKSESVKPVIMFKTTFFGSPMTSDLGYDNCNNDCEFVNDYDPKNLNADVLVYHHRNIPDVSTDTLHCRQTPTVLFTMESPVNTEISDNLLNQFDYVLSYRNGTLNSKRPYDRFVNISPSSHKDTYYNVSEVREAILAKKKPLLVLVSHCSTPSKREVYIEALSQYIPVTVLGSCSDSPCDEECQRQAIRDHYFHLSFENSICEDYVTEKFWRMKELIVPVVLSRQIVAQVAPGDSFIAVDDFSSAAELAVFLYRLMEDERRYEGYFNWTKSYLKTTAPTTAACELCTSILSNRAAFAHPGPHPQFTAPAVESWLNSGHCQDNFALRYLSHDEYNVITIFPPLTSFGRKIAYTFGFSATFMFVSFFIMLIVRRIALRTTHSPIPKL
;
A
#
# COMPACT_ATOMS: atom_id res chain seq x y z
N MET A 1 -66.37 1.27 63.46
CA MET A 1 -65.38 2.32 63.75
C MET A 1 -64.09 1.97 63.01
N MET A 2 -63.71 2.79 62.03
CA MET A 2 -62.60 2.50 61.10
C MET A 2 -61.24 2.49 61.82
N ASN A 3 -60.42 1.50 61.46
CA ASN A 3 -59.12 1.23 62.08
C ASN A 3 -58.06 2.27 61.63
N PRO A 4 -57.45 3.06 62.53
CA PRO A 4 -56.53 4.15 62.18
C PRO A 4 -55.18 3.70 61.60
N ALA A 5 -54.92 2.38 61.55
CA ALA A 5 -53.69 1.83 60.96
C ALA A 5 -53.66 1.87 59.42
N SER A 6 -54.82 1.92 58.75
CA SER A 6 -54.92 1.90 57.28
C SER A 6 -54.52 3.24 56.63
N GLY A 7 -54.86 4.37 57.26
CA GLY A 7 -54.55 5.70 56.74
C GLY A 7 -53.06 6.05 56.78
N ARG A 8 -52.33 5.60 57.81
CA ARG A 8 -50.87 5.83 57.92
C ARG A 8 -50.08 5.06 56.87
N ALA A 9 -50.46 3.82 56.56
CA ALA A 9 -49.81 3.02 55.53
C ALA A 9 -50.03 3.62 54.13
N GLN A 10 -51.26 4.06 53.82
CA GLN A 10 -51.55 4.73 52.55
C GLN A 10 -50.82 6.06 52.41
N LEU A 11 -50.68 6.84 53.49
CA LEU A 11 -49.94 8.10 53.48
C LEU A 11 -48.43 7.90 53.27
N ILE A 12 -47.86 6.81 53.80
CA ILE A 12 -46.44 6.46 53.59
C ILE A 12 -46.19 6.03 52.14
N VAL A 13 -47.09 5.23 51.56
CA VAL A 13 -47.01 4.81 50.15
C VAL A 13 -47.17 6.03 49.23
N ALA A 14 -48.14 6.89 49.49
CA ALA A 14 -48.33 8.13 48.73
C ALA A 14 -47.10 9.05 48.80
N ARG A 15 -46.49 9.21 50.00
CA ARG A 15 -45.24 9.96 50.14
C ARG A 15 -44.10 9.37 49.32
N ARG A 16 -43.92 8.04 49.33
CA ARG A 16 -42.86 7.38 48.55
C ARG A 16 -43.06 7.52 47.04
N VAL A 17 -44.29 7.45 46.56
CA VAL A 17 -44.62 7.67 45.14
C VAL A 17 -44.35 9.12 44.73
N VAL A 18 -44.76 10.09 45.54
CA VAL A 18 -44.51 11.51 45.27
C VAL A 18 -43.01 11.82 45.32
N THR A 19 -42.26 11.29 46.28
CA THR A 19 -40.80 11.43 46.33
C THR A 19 -40.13 10.79 45.11
N GLY A 20 -40.59 9.62 44.67
CA GLY A 20 -40.09 8.96 43.46
C GLY A 20 -40.35 9.78 42.18
N LEU A 21 -41.54 10.36 42.04
CA LEU A 21 -41.88 11.23 40.91
C LEU A 21 -41.07 12.54 40.90
N LEU A 22 -40.82 13.13 42.07
CA LEU A 22 -39.97 14.32 42.19
C LEU A 22 -38.51 14.02 41.85
N LEU A 23 -37.97 12.88 42.30
CA LEU A 23 -36.62 12.44 41.95
C LEU A 23 -36.48 12.14 40.45
N PHE A 24 -37.50 11.53 39.84
CA PHE A 24 -37.53 11.29 38.40
C PHE A 24 -37.60 12.60 37.59
N ALA A 25 -38.42 13.56 38.02
CA ALA A 25 -38.46 14.89 37.40
C ALA A 25 -37.13 15.64 37.54
N CYS A 26 -36.47 15.54 38.70
CA CYS A 26 -35.13 16.09 38.92
C CYS A 26 -34.09 15.41 38.01
N PHE A 27 -34.15 14.09 37.84
CA PHE A 27 -33.27 13.35 36.94
C PHE A 27 -33.50 13.76 35.47
N VAL A 28 -34.76 13.92 35.04
CA VAL A 28 -35.08 14.40 33.68
C VAL A 28 -34.61 15.84 33.46
N MET A 29 -34.72 16.72 34.46
CA MET A 29 -34.22 18.09 34.36
C MET A 29 -32.68 18.15 34.37
N LEU A 30 -32.01 17.36 35.20
CA LEU A 30 -30.55 17.24 35.20
C LEU A 30 -30.05 16.62 33.89
N PHE A 31 -30.73 15.60 33.36
CA PHE A 31 -30.41 15.00 32.07
C PHE A 31 -30.65 15.97 30.92
N ARG A 32 -31.72 16.78 30.98
CA ARG A 32 -31.95 17.89 30.05
C ARG A 32 -30.85 18.93 30.16
N PHE A 33 -30.40 19.32 31.36
CA PHE A 33 -29.27 20.23 31.55
C PHE A 33 -27.96 19.64 31.01
N THR A 34 -27.63 18.37 31.30
CA THR A 34 -26.41 17.74 30.75
C THR A 34 -26.46 17.52 29.24
N VAL A 35 -27.65 17.41 28.66
CA VAL A 35 -27.85 17.28 27.20
C VAL A 35 -27.98 18.65 26.51
N THR A 36 -28.39 19.70 27.23
CA THR A 36 -28.48 21.08 26.69
C THR A 36 -27.25 21.94 26.97
N ASP A 37 -26.31 21.47 27.80
CA ASP A 37 -25.06 22.18 28.13
C ASP A 37 -23.82 21.50 27.49
N ARG A 38 -24.02 20.74 26.41
CA ARG A 38 -22.95 20.26 25.51
C ARG A 38 -22.97 20.94 24.14
N SER A 39 -23.72 22.03 23.99
CA SER A 39 -23.73 22.87 22.77
C SER A 39 -23.00 24.19 22.98
N GLY A 40 -21.94 24.20 23.78
CA GLY A 40 -21.24 25.42 24.18
C GLY A 40 -19.77 25.19 24.53
N GLU A 41 -19.01 24.56 23.63
CA GLU A 41 -17.56 24.74 23.53
C GLU A 41 -17.25 24.94 22.04
N ASP A 42 -17.19 26.22 21.64
CA ASP A 42 -16.44 26.80 20.54
C ASP A 42 -16.14 25.89 19.34
N GLY A 43 -17.18 25.56 18.59
CA GLY A 43 -17.01 25.31 17.16
C GLY A 43 -16.69 26.65 16.50
N GLU A 44 -15.42 26.88 16.13
CA GLU A 44 -15.07 27.95 15.19
C GLU A 44 -15.94 27.78 13.94
N THR A 45 -16.98 28.60 13.84
CA THR A 45 -17.79 28.69 12.63
C THR A 45 -16.87 29.20 11.52
N CYS A 46 -16.71 28.42 10.45
CA CYS A 46 -16.05 28.85 9.22
C CYS A 46 -16.73 30.12 8.66
N GLU A 47 -16.33 31.29 9.14
CA GLU A 47 -16.84 32.57 8.68
C GLU A 47 -16.41 32.79 7.23
N ASN A 48 -17.38 33.24 6.44
CA ASN A 48 -17.33 33.63 5.03
C ASN A 48 -15.95 34.13 4.56
N VAL A 49 -15.11 33.24 4.02
CA VAL A 49 -13.93 33.65 3.26
C VAL A 49 -14.43 34.23 1.95
N ALA A 50 -14.16 35.52 1.73
CA ALA A 50 -14.47 36.17 0.46
C ALA A 50 -13.81 35.38 -0.69
N PRO A 51 -14.49 35.18 -1.83
CA PRO A 51 -13.88 34.51 -2.97
C PRO A 51 -12.57 35.22 -3.33
N LYS A 52 -11.47 34.47 -3.32
CA LYS A 52 -10.15 35.00 -3.65
C LYS A 52 -10.22 35.60 -5.06
N SER A 53 -9.77 36.86 -5.17
CA SER A 53 -9.69 37.61 -6.43
C SER A 53 -9.10 36.76 -7.56
N GLU A 54 -9.69 36.83 -8.75
CA GLU A 54 -9.27 36.10 -9.97
C GLU A 54 -7.78 36.29 -10.32
N SER A 55 -7.13 37.35 -9.81
CA SER A 55 -5.74 37.70 -10.09
C SER A 55 -4.68 37.10 -9.15
N VAL A 56 -5.05 36.31 -8.14
CA VAL A 56 -4.10 35.73 -7.18
C VAL A 56 -3.64 34.34 -7.64
N LYS A 57 -2.33 34.05 -7.49
CA LYS A 57 -1.78 32.70 -7.71
C LYS A 57 -2.36 31.74 -6.67
N PRO A 58 -2.84 30.54 -7.05
CA PRO A 58 -3.40 29.60 -6.07
C PRO A 58 -2.34 29.19 -5.04
N VAL A 59 -2.73 29.18 -3.77
CA VAL A 59 -1.91 28.71 -2.65
C VAL A 59 -2.23 27.23 -2.37
N ILE A 60 -1.26 26.35 -2.59
CA ILE A 60 -1.33 24.93 -2.27
C ILE A 60 -0.56 24.71 -0.97
N MET A 61 -1.27 24.31 0.09
CA MET A 61 -0.71 24.19 1.43
C MET A 61 -0.60 22.73 1.86
N PHE A 62 0.61 22.29 2.20
CA PHE A 62 0.89 20.97 2.76
C PHE A 62 0.75 21.01 4.28
N LYS A 63 -0.25 20.29 4.80
CA LYS A 63 -0.61 20.28 6.23
C LYS A 63 0.10 19.23 7.06
N THR A 64 0.78 18.29 6.40
CA THR A 64 1.51 17.19 7.03
C THR A 64 2.84 16.96 6.33
N THR A 65 3.74 16.23 6.97
CA THR A 65 4.98 15.76 6.35
C THR A 65 4.77 14.45 5.59
N PHE A 66 5.71 14.10 4.71
CA PHE A 66 5.91 12.76 4.18
C PHE A 66 7.00 12.06 4.99
N PHE A 67 6.61 11.23 5.96
CA PHE A 67 7.53 10.51 6.85
C PHE A 67 8.57 11.42 7.55
N GLY A 68 8.14 12.61 7.98
CA GLY A 68 9.01 13.58 8.68
C GLY A 68 9.68 14.62 7.76
N SER A 69 9.61 14.45 6.44
CA SER A 69 10.14 15.40 5.45
C SER A 69 9.02 16.27 4.85
N PRO A 70 9.31 17.50 4.40
CA PRO A 70 8.36 18.29 3.61
C PRO A 70 7.93 17.56 2.34
N MET A 71 6.64 17.56 2.02
CA MET A 71 6.10 16.88 0.83
C MET A 71 6.56 17.51 -0.50
N THR A 72 7.05 18.76 -0.46
CA THR A 72 7.43 19.54 -1.64
C THR A 72 8.52 18.86 -2.47
N SER A 73 9.51 18.21 -1.85
CA SER A 73 10.55 17.47 -2.56
C SER A 73 9.98 16.22 -3.25
N ASP A 74 9.14 15.47 -2.55
CA ASP A 74 8.58 14.22 -3.05
C ASP A 74 7.55 14.41 -4.16
N LEU A 75 6.89 15.57 -4.21
CA LEU A 75 5.93 15.92 -5.25
C LEU A 75 6.53 16.72 -6.40
N GLY A 76 7.78 17.16 -6.29
CA GLY A 76 8.55 17.75 -7.39
C GLY A 76 8.27 19.22 -7.63
N TYR A 77 8.06 19.98 -6.54
CA TYR A 77 7.74 21.41 -6.61
C TYR A 77 8.85 22.25 -7.28
N ASP A 78 10.13 21.91 -7.07
CA ASP A 78 11.28 22.74 -7.51
C ASP A 78 11.32 22.95 -9.03
N ASN A 79 10.62 22.10 -9.79
CA ASN A 79 10.57 22.13 -11.25
C ASN A 79 9.28 22.78 -11.80
N CYS A 80 8.42 23.31 -10.93
CA CYS A 80 7.19 23.96 -11.35
C CYS A 80 7.43 25.40 -11.76
N ASN A 81 6.67 25.87 -12.76
CA ASN A 81 6.57 27.30 -13.02
C ASN A 81 5.96 28.01 -11.80
N ASN A 82 6.28 29.29 -11.62
CA ASN A 82 5.79 30.12 -10.52
C ASN A 82 4.28 30.44 -10.62
N ASP A 83 3.45 29.57 -11.18
CA ASP A 83 2.02 29.81 -11.44
C ASP A 83 1.15 29.53 -10.21
N CYS A 84 1.63 28.71 -9.27
CA CYS A 84 1.07 28.51 -7.94
C CYS A 84 2.10 28.80 -6.84
N GLU A 85 1.61 29.11 -5.65
CA GLU A 85 2.42 29.21 -4.43
C GLU A 85 2.29 27.91 -3.64
N PHE A 86 3.43 27.35 -3.22
CA PHE A 86 3.48 26.10 -2.46
C PHE A 86 3.98 26.40 -1.04
N VAL A 87 3.19 26.07 -0.03
CA VAL A 87 3.46 26.42 1.37
C VAL A 87 3.46 25.15 2.21
N ASN A 88 4.49 24.95 3.04
CA ASN A 88 4.44 23.96 4.10
C ASN A 88 4.02 24.66 5.39
N ASP A 89 2.84 24.34 5.91
CA ASP A 89 2.32 24.89 7.16
C ASP A 89 1.58 23.80 7.92
N TYR A 90 2.13 23.41 9.07
CA TYR A 90 1.62 22.31 9.88
C TYR A 90 0.72 22.77 11.03
N ASP A 91 0.41 24.07 11.15
CA ASP A 91 -0.54 24.57 12.15
C ASP A 91 -1.96 24.21 11.72
N PRO A 92 -2.68 23.31 12.40
CA PRO A 92 -4.01 22.88 11.98
C PRO A 92 -5.03 24.03 11.90
N LYS A 93 -4.76 25.18 12.55
CA LYS A 93 -5.64 26.35 12.52
C LYS A 93 -5.44 27.23 11.28
N ASN A 94 -4.28 27.16 10.63
CA ASN A 94 -4.06 27.91 9.40
C ASN A 94 -4.66 27.18 8.19
N LEU A 95 -5.82 27.66 7.74
CA LEU A 95 -6.56 27.15 6.59
C LEU A 95 -6.59 28.14 5.42
N ASN A 96 -5.76 29.20 5.45
CA ASN A 96 -5.73 30.23 4.42
C ASN A 96 -4.98 29.75 3.16
N ALA A 97 -5.55 28.79 2.47
CA ALA A 97 -5.05 28.19 1.24
C ALA A 97 -6.17 28.09 0.20
N ASP A 98 -5.82 27.80 -1.05
CA ASP A 98 -6.78 27.44 -2.10
C ASP A 98 -6.98 25.92 -2.14
N VAL A 99 -5.97 25.15 -1.73
CA VAL A 99 -6.04 23.68 -1.57
C VAL A 99 -5.20 23.24 -0.39
N LEU A 100 -5.72 22.30 0.40
CA LEU A 100 -5.00 21.66 1.52
C LEU A 100 -4.60 20.24 1.14
N VAL A 101 -3.34 19.86 1.36
CA VAL A 101 -2.81 18.52 1.05
C VAL A 101 -2.35 17.82 2.32
N TYR A 102 -2.83 16.59 2.52
CA TYR A 102 -2.54 15.75 3.68
C TYR A 102 -1.96 14.40 3.25
N HIS A 103 -0.81 14.02 3.78
CA HIS A 103 -0.22 12.71 3.61
C HIS A 103 -0.85 11.71 4.58
N HIS A 104 -1.33 10.60 4.03
CA HIS A 104 -2.17 9.63 4.72
C HIS A 104 -1.58 9.06 6.03
N ARG A 105 -0.27 8.79 6.12
CA ARG A 105 0.38 8.25 7.33
C ARG A 105 0.64 9.29 8.42
N ASN A 106 0.57 10.58 8.08
CA ASN A 106 0.95 11.67 8.97
C ASN A 106 -0.23 12.57 9.35
N ILE A 107 -1.45 12.16 9.00
CA ILE A 107 -2.66 12.83 9.48
C ILE A 107 -2.70 12.68 11.01
N PRO A 108 -2.65 13.78 11.76
CA PRO A 108 -2.74 13.71 13.21
C PRO A 108 -4.11 13.17 13.61
N ASP A 109 -4.18 12.48 14.76
CA ASP A 109 -5.41 11.95 15.36
C ASP A 109 -6.27 13.11 15.90
N VAL A 110 -6.70 13.98 14.99
CA VAL A 110 -7.48 15.19 15.28
C VAL A 110 -8.92 14.82 15.02
N SER A 111 -9.81 15.29 15.90
CA SER A 111 -11.24 15.17 15.67
C SER A 111 -11.56 15.66 14.26
N THR A 112 -12.42 14.91 13.59
CA THR A 112 -12.91 15.10 12.23
C THR A 112 -13.55 16.47 11.96
N ASP A 113 -13.58 17.35 12.96
CA ASP A 113 -14.23 18.65 12.95
C ASP A 113 -13.43 19.72 12.18
N THR A 114 -12.11 19.56 12.02
CA THR A 114 -11.24 20.55 11.33
C THR A 114 -11.15 20.36 9.81
N LEU A 115 -11.39 19.15 9.29
CA LEU A 115 -11.46 18.90 7.83
C LEU A 115 -12.80 19.35 7.23
N HIS A 116 -13.79 19.62 8.07
CA HIS A 116 -15.16 19.94 7.66
C HIS A 116 -15.42 21.42 7.35
N CYS A 117 -14.37 22.18 7.00
CA CYS A 117 -14.57 23.51 6.44
C CYS A 117 -14.81 23.39 4.93
N ARG A 118 -16.08 23.23 4.52
CA ARG A 118 -16.56 23.07 3.12
C ARG A 118 -16.18 24.18 2.12
N GLN A 119 -15.26 25.08 2.47
CA GLN A 119 -14.82 26.17 1.61
C GLN A 119 -13.46 25.90 0.95
N THR A 120 -12.58 25.09 1.56
CA THR A 120 -11.26 24.80 0.98
C THR A 120 -11.16 23.33 0.59
N PRO A 121 -10.93 23.02 -0.70
CA PRO A 121 -10.74 21.64 -1.15
C PRO A 121 -9.55 20.95 -0.46
N THR A 122 -9.75 19.68 -0.14
CA THR A 122 -8.77 18.83 0.53
C THR A 122 -8.31 17.68 -0.37
N VAL A 123 -7.00 17.41 -0.35
CA VAL A 123 -6.36 16.36 -1.14
C VAL A 123 -5.67 15.38 -0.20
N LEU A 124 -6.08 14.11 -0.27
CA LEU A 124 -5.35 13.01 0.35
C LEU A 124 -4.19 12.61 -0.57
N PHE A 125 -2.96 12.76 -0.10
CA PHE A 125 -1.77 12.22 -0.73
C PHE A 125 -1.43 10.86 -0.15
N THR A 126 -1.30 9.85 -1.01
CA THR A 126 -0.85 8.52 -0.62
C THR A 126 -0.04 7.85 -1.72
N MET A 127 1.08 7.23 -1.35
CA MET A 127 1.86 6.36 -2.23
C MET A 127 1.55 4.88 -2.00
N GLU A 128 0.70 4.56 -1.03
CA GLU A 128 0.39 3.18 -0.65
C GLU A 128 -0.88 2.69 -1.37
N SER A 129 -1.00 1.37 -1.53
CA SER A 129 -2.19 0.75 -2.11
C SER A 129 -3.45 1.01 -1.27
N PRO A 130 -4.66 1.04 -1.89
CA PRO A 130 -5.92 1.26 -1.18
C PRO A 130 -6.10 0.42 0.09
N VAL A 131 -5.74 -0.86 0.00
CA VAL A 131 -5.88 -1.82 1.11
C VAL A 131 -4.87 -1.62 2.25
N ASN A 132 -3.77 -0.89 2.03
CA ASN A 132 -2.71 -0.63 3.01
C ASN A 132 -2.63 0.86 3.42
N THR A 133 -3.54 1.71 2.95
CA THR A 133 -3.61 3.12 3.37
C THR A 133 -4.01 3.25 4.85
N GLU A 134 -4.67 2.26 5.45
CA GLU A 134 -4.92 2.19 6.90
C GLU A 134 -5.62 3.45 7.48
N ILE A 135 -6.49 4.09 6.70
CA ILE A 135 -7.36 5.17 7.16
C ILE A 135 -8.80 4.65 7.23
N SER A 136 -9.56 5.03 8.25
CA SER A 136 -10.99 4.69 8.34
C SER A 136 -11.78 5.28 7.17
N ASP A 137 -12.79 4.56 6.67
CA ASP A 137 -13.69 5.05 5.61
C ASP A 137 -14.29 6.41 5.97
N ASN A 138 -14.61 6.63 7.25
CA ASN A 138 -15.15 7.89 7.74
C ASN A 138 -14.18 9.07 7.59
N LEU A 139 -12.88 8.86 7.74
CA LEU A 139 -11.86 9.90 7.52
C LEU A 139 -11.52 10.05 6.03
N LEU A 140 -11.45 8.93 5.30
CA LEU A 140 -11.25 8.93 3.86
C LEU A 140 -12.33 9.73 3.11
N ASN A 141 -13.60 9.58 3.51
CA ASN A 141 -14.74 10.29 2.91
C ASN A 141 -14.77 11.80 3.18
N GLN A 142 -13.82 12.34 3.94
CA GLN A 142 -13.69 13.78 4.19
C GLN A 142 -12.79 14.48 3.18
N PHE A 143 -12.07 13.71 2.36
CA PHE A 143 -11.21 14.25 1.30
C PHE A 143 -11.97 14.41 -0.02
N ASP A 144 -11.77 15.54 -0.68
CA ASP A 144 -12.39 15.82 -1.98
C ASP A 144 -11.65 15.08 -3.12
N TYR A 145 -10.32 14.94 -2.99
CA TYR A 145 -9.46 14.35 -4.01
C TYR A 145 -8.41 13.40 -3.43
N VAL A 146 -7.94 12.47 -4.26
CA VAL A 146 -6.79 11.61 -3.97
C VAL A 146 -5.68 11.90 -4.97
N LEU A 147 -4.51 12.30 -4.47
CA LEU A 147 -3.26 12.33 -5.21
C LEU A 147 -2.48 11.06 -4.88
N SER A 148 -2.33 10.16 -5.86
CA SER A 148 -1.64 8.87 -5.67
C SER A 148 -0.80 8.47 -6.87
N TYR A 149 -0.27 7.24 -6.87
CA TYR A 149 0.41 6.66 -8.02
C TYR A 149 -0.52 6.38 -9.21
N ARG A 150 -1.82 6.16 -8.95
CA ARG A 150 -2.85 5.84 -9.96
C ARG A 150 -3.46 7.11 -10.54
N ASN A 151 -3.90 7.03 -11.79
CA ASN A 151 -4.76 8.08 -12.36
C ASN A 151 -6.07 8.16 -11.57
N GLY A 152 -6.39 9.33 -11.01
CA GLY A 152 -7.60 9.56 -10.23
C GLY A 152 -8.55 10.57 -10.88
N THR A 153 -9.39 11.20 -10.05
CA THR A 153 -10.22 12.35 -10.47
C THR A 153 -9.39 13.62 -10.69
N LEU A 154 -8.20 13.69 -10.10
CA LEU A 154 -7.19 14.68 -10.43
C LEU A 154 -6.40 14.22 -11.66
N ASN A 155 -6.20 15.15 -12.61
CA ASN A 155 -5.22 14.96 -13.69
C ASN A 155 -3.80 15.24 -13.19
N SER A 156 -3.46 14.60 -12.07
CA SER A 156 -2.17 14.67 -11.39
C SER A 156 -1.92 13.32 -10.72
N LYS A 157 -0.72 12.77 -10.94
CA LYS A 157 -0.30 11.54 -10.29
C LYS A 157 1.16 11.58 -9.87
N ARG A 158 1.49 10.77 -8.87
CA ARG A 158 2.84 10.52 -8.41
C ARG A 158 3.22 9.06 -8.63
N PRO A 159 3.56 8.64 -9.86
CA PRO A 159 4.10 7.29 -10.07
C PRO A 159 5.43 7.16 -9.33
N TYR A 160 5.79 5.96 -8.87
CA TYR A 160 7.08 5.75 -8.19
C TYR A 160 8.27 6.12 -9.09
N ASP A 161 8.19 5.77 -10.38
CA ASP A 161 9.14 6.17 -11.40
C ASP A 161 8.50 6.02 -12.80
N ARG A 162 9.24 6.35 -13.86
CA ARG A 162 8.85 6.09 -15.26
C ARG A 162 10.07 5.85 -16.15
N PHE A 163 9.87 5.11 -17.24
CA PHE A 163 10.85 5.06 -18.32
C PHE A 163 10.86 6.38 -19.10
N VAL A 164 12.02 6.99 -19.21
CA VAL A 164 12.24 8.23 -19.98
C VAL A 164 13.17 7.90 -21.14
N ASN A 165 12.68 8.10 -22.38
CA ASN A 165 13.48 7.84 -23.58
C ASN A 165 14.74 8.71 -23.59
N ILE A 166 15.84 8.12 -24.07
CA ILE A 166 17.10 8.81 -24.25
C ILE A 166 16.95 9.92 -25.29
N SER A 167 17.17 11.17 -24.87
CA SER A 167 17.34 12.30 -25.78
C SER A 167 18.82 12.46 -26.15
N PRO A 168 19.18 12.81 -27.40
CA PRO A 168 20.56 13.04 -27.82
C PRO A 168 21.32 14.11 -27.03
N SER A 169 20.61 14.97 -26.28
CA SER A 169 21.16 16.10 -25.52
C SER A 169 21.48 15.81 -24.05
N SER A 170 21.20 14.61 -23.52
CA SER A 170 21.33 14.33 -22.08
C SER A 170 22.78 14.03 -21.67
N HIS A 171 23.15 14.37 -20.43
CA HIS A 171 24.51 14.21 -19.87
C HIS A 171 24.95 12.73 -19.82
N LYS A 172 26.25 12.45 -20.06
CA LYS A 172 26.81 11.08 -20.12
C LYS A 172 26.49 10.20 -18.90
N ASP A 173 26.37 10.79 -17.72
CA ASP A 173 26.13 10.07 -16.46
C ASP A 173 24.66 9.62 -16.28
N THR A 174 23.78 9.98 -17.21
CA THR A 174 22.35 9.62 -17.17
C THR A 174 22.02 8.34 -17.95
N TYR A 175 23.02 7.72 -18.60
CA TYR A 175 22.87 6.52 -19.43
C TYR A 175 23.62 5.34 -18.85
N TYR A 176 23.19 4.14 -19.21
CA TYR A 176 23.94 2.92 -18.97
C TYR A 176 25.08 2.78 -19.99
N ASN A 177 26.28 2.49 -19.50
CA ASN A 177 27.36 2.07 -20.39
C ASN A 177 27.24 0.57 -20.69
N VAL A 178 27.47 0.16 -21.94
CA VAL A 178 27.53 -1.26 -22.32
C VAL A 178 28.50 -2.05 -21.45
N SER A 179 29.65 -1.47 -21.08
CA SER A 179 30.61 -2.11 -20.18
C SER A 179 30.05 -2.30 -18.77
N GLU A 180 29.34 -1.31 -18.23
CA GLU A 180 28.70 -1.37 -16.92
C GLU A 180 27.64 -2.47 -16.88
N VAL A 181 26.78 -2.55 -17.90
CA VAL A 181 25.77 -3.61 -18.03
C VAL A 181 26.43 -4.99 -18.07
N ARG A 182 27.49 -5.14 -18.88
CA ARG A 182 28.23 -6.41 -18.98
C ARG A 182 28.88 -6.80 -17.66
N GLU A 183 29.51 -5.86 -16.96
CA GLU A 183 30.11 -6.11 -15.64
C GLU A 183 29.07 -6.50 -14.60
N ALA A 184 27.88 -5.89 -14.62
CA ALA A 184 26.78 -6.25 -13.74
C ALA A 184 26.26 -7.67 -14.01
N ILE A 185 26.15 -8.07 -15.29
CA ILE A 185 25.76 -9.43 -15.68
C ILE A 185 26.80 -10.46 -15.20
N LEU A 186 28.09 -10.19 -15.40
CA LEU A 186 29.18 -11.09 -14.99
C LEU A 186 29.33 -11.20 -13.46
N ALA A 187 28.83 -10.22 -12.71
CA ALA A 187 28.88 -10.23 -11.26
C ALA A 187 27.82 -11.15 -10.60
N LYS A 188 26.81 -11.59 -11.36
CA LYS A 188 25.70 -12.39 -10.81
C LYS A 188 26.18 -13.80 -10.41
N LYS A 189 25.76 -14.24 -9.22
CA LYS A 189 26.19 -15.52 -8.60
C LYS A 189 25.05 -16.28 -7.93
N LYS A 190 24.06 -15.56 -7.41
CA LYS A 190 22.94 -16.12 -6.65
C LYS A 190 21.64 -15.95 -7.44
N PRO A 191 20.70 -16.90 -7.36
CA PRO A 191 19.50 -16.89 -8.17
C PRO A 191 18.54 -15.74 -7.81
N LEU A 192 17.85 -15.83 -6.66
CA LEU A 192 16.75 -14.94 -6.31
C LEU A 192 17.05 -14.13 -5.05
N LEU A 193 16.76 -12.84 -5.11
CA LEU A 193 16.76 -11.92 -3.99
C LEU A 193 15.34 -11.41 -3.72
N VAL A 194 14.94 -11.30 -2.47
CA VAL A 194 13.77 -10.53 -2.05
C VAL A 194 14.13 -9.60 -0.90
N LEU A 195 13.80 -8.32 -1.06
CA LEU A 195 13.93 -7.29 -0.03
C LEU A 195 12.54 -6.98 0.52
N VAL A 196 12.26 -7.38 1.77
CA VAL A 196 10.89 -7.44 2.30
C VAL A 196 10.79 -6.99 3.76
N SER A 197 9.89 -6.04 4.01
CA SER A 197 9.57 -5.48 5.33
C SER A 197 8.11 -5.66 5.77
N HIS A 198 7.18 -5.96 4.84
CA HIS A 198 5.77 -6.26 5.15
C HIS A 198 5.49 -7.75 4.94
N CYS A 199 5.25 -8.49 6.02
CA CYS A 199 5.37 -9.96 6.05
C CYS A 199 4.07 -10.73 5.87
N SER A 200 2.92 -10.08 6.03
CA SER A 200 1.59 -10.66 5.81
C SER A 200 0.85 -9.70 4.90
N THR A 201 0.64 -10.08 3.64
CA THR A 201 0.13 -9.12 2.65
C THR A 201 -1.14 -9.63 1.96
N PRO A 202 -2.02 -8.72 1.49
CA PRO A 202 -3.21 -9.09 0.71
C PRO A 202 -2.88 -9.92 -0.55
N SER A 203 -1.74 -9.65 -1.18
CA SER A 203 -1.27 -10.40 -2.35
C SER A 203 -0.89 -11.87 -2.05
N LYS A 204 -0.65 -12.22 -0.78
CA LYS A 204 -0.09 -13.51 -0.34
C LYS A 204 1.26 -13.84 -0.96
N ARG A 205 2.06 -12.82 -1.24
CA ARG A 205 3.40 -12.98 -1.83
C ARG A 205 4.32 -13.85 -0.96
N GLU A 206 4.16 -13.78 0.35
CA GLU A 206 4.94 -14.56 1.32
C GLU A 206 4.76 -16.07 1.11
N VAL A 207 3.54 -16.51 0.82
CA VAL A 207 3.20 -17.92 0.57
C VAL A 207 3.84 -18.38 -0.74
N TYR A 208 3.79 -17.56 -1.79
CA TYR A 208 4.40 -17.90 -3.07
C TYR A 208 5.94 -17.93 -2.99
N ILE A 209 6.56 -16.99 -2.27
CA ILE A 209 8.01 -16.99 -2.02
C ILE A 209 8.43 -18.29 -1.31
N GLU A 210 7.65 -18.72 -0.32
CA GLU A 210 7.90 -19.98 0.38
C GLU A 210 7.79 -21.20 -0.57
N ALA A 211 6.76 -21.26 -1.40
CA ALA A 211 6.62 -22.30 -2.42
C ALA A 211 7.82 -22.35 -3.36
N LEU A 212 8.20 -21.20 -3.91
CA LEU A 212 9.31 -21.05 -4.85
C LEU A 212 10.64 -21.45 -4.21
N SER A 213 10.83 -21.16 -2.91
CA SER A 213 12.05 -21.50 -2.18
C SER A 213 12.33 -23.00 -2.06
N GLN A 214 11.32 -23.86 -2.31
CA GLN A 214 11.50 -25.32 -2.36
C GLN A 214 12.22 -25.78 -3.63
N TYR A 215 12.18 -24.97 -4.70
CA TYR A 215 12.69 -25.34 -6.02
C TYR A 215 13.95 -24.59 -6.41
N ILE A 216 14.13 -23.36 -5.91
CA ILE A 216 15.26 -22.49 -6.24
C ILE A 216 15.64 -21.67 -4.99
N PRO A 217 16.95 -21.53 -4.67
CA PRO A 217 17.35 -20.75 -3.49
C PRO A 217 16.83 -19.31 -3.54
N VAL A 218 16.29 -18.83 -2.42
CA VAL A 218 15.84 -17.43 -2.27
C VAL A 218 16.56 -16.79 -1.10
N THR A 219 17.27 -15.69 -1.38
CA THR A 219 17.85 -14.84 -0.35
C THR A 219 16.80 -13.85 0.13
N VAL A 220 16.39 -13.95 1.40
CA VAL A 220 15.37 -13.09 2.02
C VAL A 220 16.03 -12.11 2.99
N LEU A 221 15.98 -10.81 2.67
CA LEU A 221 16.57 -9.75 3.50
C LEU A 221 15.52 -8.71 3.91
N GLY A 222 15.71 -8.09 5.06
CA GLY A 222 14.81 -7.06 5.60
C GLY A 222 14.06 -7.50 6.85
N SER A 223 13.06 -6.73 7.27
CA SER A 223 12.36 -6.92 8.56
C SER A 223 11.57 -8.23 8.66
N CYS A 224 11.31 -8.90 7.54
CA CYS A 224 10.64 -10.20 7.53
C CYS A 224 11.60 -11.39 7.62
N SER A 225 12.89 -11.15 7.83
CA SER A 225 13.87 -12.19 8.13
C SER A 225 14.73 -11.82 9.34
N ASP A 226 15.49 -12.78 9.85
CA ASP A 226 16.50 -12.53 10.89
C ASP A 226 17.76 -11.84 10.32
N SER A 227 17.70 -11.35 9.07
CA SER A 227 18.81 -10.72 8.33
C SER A 227 18.46 -9.28 7.97
N PRO A 228 18.59 -8.33 8.93
CA PRO A 228 18.48 -6.92 8.60
C PRO A 228 19.54 -6.55 7.56
N CYS A 229 19.19 -5.63 6.67
CA CYS A 229 20.05 -5.28 5.54
C CYS A 229 19.90 -3.78 5.26
N ASP A 230 20.96 -3.05 5.56
CA ASP A 230 21.08 -1.63 5.27
C ASP A 230 21.27 -1.39 3.76
N GLU A 231 21.45 -0.12 3.37
CA GLU A 231 21.56 0.25 1.97
C GLU A 231 22.77 -0.37 1.27
N GLU A 232 23.93 -0.44 1.93
CA GLU A 232 25.14 -1.05 1.36
C GLU A 232 24.95 -2.55 1.17
N CYS A 233 24.40 -3.24 2.18
CA CYS A 233 24.02 -4.64 2.08
C CYS A 233 23.04 -4.88 0.91
N GLN A 234 22.04 -4.03 0.73
CA GLN A 234 21.06 -4.15 -0.36
C GLN A 234 21.73 -3.97 -1.73
N ARG A 235 22.58 -2.96 -1.89
CA ARG A 235 23.33 -2.73 -3.14
C ARG A 235 24.22 -3.92 -3.48
N GLN A 236 24.92 -4.49 -2.49
CA GLN A 236 25.72 -5.69 -2.69
C GLN A 236 24.86 -6.90 -3.06
N ALA A 237 23.73 -7.10 -2.37
CA ALA A 237 22.81 -8.19 -2.68
C ALA A 237 22.29 -8.07 -4.11
N ILE A 238 21.85 -6.89 -4.55
CA ILE A 238 21.37 -6.66 -5.92
C ILE A 238 22.45 -6.96 -6.95
N ARG A 239 23.70 -6.57 -6.68
CA ARG A 239 24.84 -6.88 -7.55
C ARG A 239 25.05 -8.39 -7.68
N ASP A 240 24.95 -9.14 -6.60
CA ASP A 240 25.25 -10.59 -6.57
C ASP A 240 24.13 -11.47 -7.12
N HIS A 241 22.90 -10.97 -7.31
CA HIS A 241 21.75 -11.78 -7.70
C HIS A 241 21.28 -11.56 -9.15
N TYR A 242 20.90 -12.65 -9.81
CA TYR A 242 20.32 -12.62 -11.17
C TYR A 242 18.95 -11.94 -11.16
N PHE A 243 18.11 -12.30 -10.19
CA PHE A 243 16.70 -11.92 -10.17
C PHE A 243 16.31 -11.28 -8.85
N HIS A 244 15.48 -10.25 -8.93
CA HIS A 244 14.82 -9.63 -7.78
C HIS A 244 13.34 -9.99 -7.80
N LEU A 245 12.85 -10.64 -6.74
CA LEU A 245 11.42 -10.87 -6.53
C LEU A 245 10.75 -9.54 -6.16
N SER A 246 10.41 -8.76 -7.18
CA SER A 246 9.74 -7.46 -7.10
C SER A 246 8.24 -7.61 -6.79
N PHE A 247 7.91 -8.41 -5.78
CA PHE A 247 6.52 -8.74 -5.45
C PHE A 247 5.88 -7.64 -4.58
N GLU A 248 4.82 -7.04 -5.09
CA GLU A 248 4.04 -6.04 -4.37
C GLU A 248 3.23 -6.65 -3.22
N ASN A 249 3.05 -5.86 -2.16
CA ASN A 249 2.22 -6.24 -1.02
C ASN A 249 0.72 -6.36 -1.41
N SER A 250 0.30 -5.62 -2.44
CA SER A 250 -1.05 -5.59 -2.97
C SER A 250 -0.99 -5.64 -4.50
N ILE A 251 -1.95 -6.31 -5.13
CA ILE A 251 -2.05 -6.38 -6.60
C ILE A 251 -3.18 -5.46 -7.04
N CYS A 252 -2.88 -4.19 -7.26
CA CYS A 252 -3.85 -3.16 -7.62
C CYS A 252 -3.48 -2.52 -8.96
N GLU A 253 -4.45 -1.92 -9.64
CA GLU A 253 -4.21 -1.19 -10.89
C GLU A 253 -3.14 -0.11 -10.70
N ASP A 254 -2.22 0.02 -11.66
CA ASP A 254 -1.09 0.97 -11.68
C ASP A 254 -0.09 0.87 -10.51
N TYR A 255 -0.25 -0.07 -9.57
CA TYR A 255 0.59 -0.15 -8.38
C TYR A 255 1.92 -0.86 -8.67
N VAL A 256 2.90 -0.10 -9.17
CA VAL A 256 4.27 -0.54 -9.44
C VAL A 256 5.24 0.35 -8.68
N THR A 257 5.88 -0.22 -7.65
CA THR A 257 6.63 0.54 -6.63
C THR A 257 8.15 0.48 -6.84
N GLU A 258 8.91 1.01 -5.88
CA GLU A 258 10.38 0.92 -5.86
C GLU A 258 10.90 -0.50 -6.06
N LYS A 259 10.13 -1.53 -5.65
CA LYS A 259 10.51 -2.94 -5.79
C LYS A 259 10.79 -3.31 -7.24
N PHE A 260 9.96 -2.85 -8.18
CA PHE A 260 10.18 -3.05 -9.61
C PHE A 260 11.33 -2.16 -10.11
N TRP A 261 11.31 -0.88 -9.72
CA TRP A 261 12.24 0.12 -10.23
C TRP A 261 13.70 -0.08 -9.82
N ARG A 262 13.98 -0.96 -8.84
CA ARG A 262 15.33 -1.49 -8.57
C ARG A 262 15.99 -2.14 -9.79
N MET A 263 15.24 -2.46 -10.85
CA MET A 263 15.82 -2.84 -12.14
C MET A 263 16.87 -1.85 -12.66
N LYS A 264 16.78 -0.57 -12.26
CA LYS A 264 17.77 0.46 -12.58
C LYS A 264 19.17 0.16 -12.05
N GLU A 265 19.27 -0.71 -11.06
CA GLU A 265 20.50 -1.25 -10.48
C GLU A 265 20.99 -2.53 -11.22
N LEU A 266 20.48 -2.79 -12.43
CA LEU A 266 20.89 -3.89 -13.31
C LEU A 266 20.63 -5.28 -12.69
N ILE A 267 19.40 -5.48 -12.23
CA ILE A 267 18.85 -6.77 -11.79
C ILE A 267 17.52 -7.03 -12.50
N VAL A 268 17.24 -8.28 -12.88
CA VAL A 268 16.01 -8.62 -13.62
C VAL A 268 14.84 -8.77 -12.64
N PRO A 269 13.76 -7.99 -12.76
CA PRO A 269 12.57 -8.14 -11.92
C PRO A 269 11.81 -9.43 -12.25
N VAL A 270 11.40 -10.13 -11.21
CA VAL A 270 10.35 -11.14 -11.24
C VAL A 270 9.14 -10.57 -10.49
N VAL A 271 8.04 -10.36 -11.21
CA VAL A 271 6.84 -9.68 -10.69
C VAL A 271 5.69 -10.67 -10.56
N LEU A 272 4.66 -10.33 -9.77
CA LEU A 272 3.48 -11.19 -9.66
C LEU A 272 2.59 -11.10 -10.91
N SER A 273 2.33 -9.88 -11.41
CA SER A 273 1.41 -9.67 -12.53
C SER A 273 2.06 -9.01 -13.74
N ARG A 274 2.00 -9.68 -14.89
CA ARG A 274 2.39 -9.11 -16.19
C ARG A 274 1.48 -7.96 -16.59
N GLN A 275 0.17 -8.12 -16.43
CA GLN A 275 -0.82 -7.15 -16.89
C GLN A 275 -0.59 -5.76 -16.31
N ILE A 276 -0.25 -5.67 -15.01
CA ILE A 276 0.00 -4.40 -14.32
C ILE A 276 1.34 -3.79 -14.78
N VAL A 277 2.41 -4.58 -14.80
CA VAL A 277 3.76 -4.06 -15.06
C VAL A 277 3.97 -3.73 -16.55
N ALA A 278 3.34 -4.45 -17.47
CA ALA A 278 3.43 -4.20 -18.90
C ALA A 278 2.83 -2.84 -19.33
N GLN A 279 2.03 -2.18 -18.47
CA GLN A 279 1.54 -0.82 -18.73
C GLN A 279 2.62 0.25 -18.59
N VAL A 280 3.66 -0.03 -17.80
CA VAL A 280 4.67 0.96 -17.44
C VAL A 280 6.08 0.58 -17.87
N ALA A 281 6.32 -0.67 -18.27
CA ALA A 281 7.63 -1.19 -18.61
C ALA A 281 7.65 -1.95 -19.95
N PRO A 282 8.80 -1.96 -20.66
CA PRO A 282 8.99 -2.84 -21.81
C PRO A 282 8.74 -4.30 -21.43
N GLY A 283 7.91 -5.01 -22.20
CA GLY A 283 7.46 -6.36 -21.83
C GLY A 283 8.57 -7.41 -21.71
N ASP A 284 9.72 -7.16 -22.35
CA ASP A 284 10.92 -8.00 -22.33
C ASP A 284 11.93 -7.63 -21.22
N SER A 285 11.64 -6.62 -20.38
CA SER A 285 12.52 -6.19 -19.30
C SER A 285 12.28 -6.91 -17.96
N PHE A 286 11.30 -7.81 -17.89
CA PHE A 286 10.92 -8.49 -16.64
C PHE A 286 10.25 -9.86 -16.90
N ILE A 287 10.20 -10.66 -15.84
CA ILE A 287 9.58 -11.99 -15.81
C ILE A 287 8.34 -11.90 -14.93
N ALA A 288 7.22 -12.50 -15.32
CA ALA A 288 6.00 -12.47 -14.52
C ALA A 288 5.58 -13.86 -14.08
N VAL A 289 5.17 -13.99 -12.82
CA VAL A 289 4.70 -15.25 -12.22
C VAL A 289 3.45 -15.76 -12.94
N ASP A 290 2.57 -14.86 -13.37
CA ASP A 290 1.34 -15.19 -14.10
C ASP A 290 1.56 -15.68 -15.55
N ASP A 291 2.81 -15.75 -16.02
CA ASP A 291 3.18 -16.45 -17.26
C ASP A 291 3.36 -17.97 -17.05
N PHE A 292 3.35 -18.46 -15.81
CA PHE A 292 3.67 -19.84 -15.46
C PHE A 292 2.51 -20.51 -14.72
N SER A 293 2.43 -21.84 -14.84
CA SER A 293 1.38 -22.66 -14.22
C SER A 293 1.67 -23.01 -12.76
N SER A 294 2.91 -22.86 -12.30
CA SER A 294 3.36 -23.20 -10.94
C SER A 294 4.68 -22.52 -10.57
N ALA A 295 5.01 -22.50 -9.26
CA ALA A 295 6.30 -22.02 -8.79
C ALA A 295 7.47 -22.91 -9.27
N ALA A 296 7.24 -24.22 -9.36
CA ALA A 296 8.21 -25.16 -9.95
C ALA A 296 8.54 -24.84 -11.41
N GLU A 297 7.54 -24.51 -12.24
CA GLU A 297 7.76 -24.15 -13.64
C GLU A 297 8.57 -22.85 -13.78
N LEU A 298 8.23 -21.84 -12.98
CA LEU A 298 9.02 -20.61 -12.89
C LEU A 298 10.46 -20.91 -12.50
N ALA A 299 10.70 -21.76 -11.48
CA ALA A 299 12.05 -22.13 -11.06
C ALA A 299 12.86 -22.78 -12.20
N VAL A 300 12.26 -23.70 -12.95
CA VAL A 300 12.90 -24.34 -14.13
C VAL A 300 13.24 -23.30 -15.19
N PHE A 301 12.33 -22.36 -15.47
CA PHE A 301 12.60 -21.27 -16.40
C PHE A 301 13.79 -20.41 -15.95
N LEU A 302 13.84 -20.02 -14.68
CA LEU A 302 14.91 -19.21 -14.11
C LEU A 302 16.27 -19.93 -14.16
N TYR A 303 16.32 -21.23 -13.87
CA TYR A 303 17.56 -22.01 -14.01
C TYR A 303 18.09 -22.01 -15.45
N ARG A 304 17.22 -22.29 -16.42
CA ARG A 304 17.60 -22.27 -17.85
C ARG A 304 18.07 -20.88 -18.28
N LEU A 305 17.46 -19.83 -17.75
CA LEU A 305 17.85 -18.46 -18.07
C LEU A 305 19.22 -18.09 -17.49
N MET A 306 19.57 -18.55 -16.28
CA MET A 306 20.92 -18.36 -15.71
C MET A 306 22.01 -19.08 -16.52
N GLU A 307 21.67 -20.18 -17.20
CA GLU A 307 22.58 -20.94 -18.06
C GLU A 307 22.75 -20.35 -19.47
N ASP A 308 21.83 -19.49 -19.91
CA ASP A 308 21.84 -18.85 -21.23
C ASP A 308 22.14 -17.35 -21.10
N GLU A 309 23.44 -17.01 -21.09
CA GLU A 309 23.93 -15.63 -20.95
C GLU A 309 23.33 -14.68 -21.99
N ARG A 310 23.15 -15.12 -23.25
CA ARG A 310 22.60 -14.25 -24.30
C ARG A 310 21.15 -13.93 -24.05
N ARG A 311 20.37 -14.94 -23.63
CA ARG A 311 18.95 -14.75 -23.35
C ARG A 311 18.75 -13.90 -22.09
N TYR A 312 19.61 -14.07 -21.08
CA TYR A 312 19.62 -13.24 -19.88
C TYR A 312 20.03 -11.78 -20.19
N GLU A 313 21.06 -11.56 -21.02
CA GLU A 313 21.46 -10.23 -21.48
C GLU A 313 20.31 -9.48 -22.19
N GLY A 314 19.44 -10.22 -22.88
CA GLY A 314 18.25 -9.68 -23.54
C GLY A 314 17.34 -8.87 -22.62
N TYR A 315 17.25 -9.22 -21.33
CA TYR A 315 16.43 -8.49 -20.34
C TYR A 315 16.96 -7.08 -20.01
N PHE A 316 18.16 -6.73 -20.48
CA PHE A 316 18.77 -5.41 -20.31
C PHE A 316 18.70 -4.55 -21.57
N ASN A 317 18.01 -4.99 -22.64
CA ASN A 317 17.91 -4.21 -23.88
C ASN A 317 17.29 -2.81 -23.68
N TRP A 318 16.40 -2.66 -22.71
CA TRP A 318 15.81 -1.37 -22.34
C TRP A 318 16.86 -0.31 -21.96
N THR A 319 18.01 -0.71 -21.42
CA THR A 319 19.10 0.22 -21.04
C THR A 319 19.65 1.02 -22.23
N LYS A 320 19.44 0.55 -23.47
CA LYS A 320 19.85 1.21 -24.71
C LYS A 320 18.93 2.37 -25.11
N SER A 321 17.72 2.41 -24.55
CA SER A 321 16.66 3.34 -24.98
C SER A 321 16.19 4.27 -23.86
N TYR A 322 16.51 3.97 -22.60
CA TYR A 322 15.98 4.69 -21.44
C TYR A 322 17.03 5.17 -20.45
N LEU A 323 16.73 6.26 -19.75
CA LEU A 323 17.60 6.87 -18.73
C LEU A 323 17.73 5.99 -17.48
N LYS A 324 18.92 6.04 -16.85
CA LYS A 324 19.23 5.38 -15.57
C LYS A 324 18.64 6.09 -14.35
N THR A 325 18.37 7.39 -14.45
CA THR A 325 17.94 8.21 -13.30
C THR A 325 16.45 8.07 -13.01
N THR A 326 16.06 8.30 -11.75
CA THR A 326 14.65 8.49 -11.39
C THR A 326 14.10 9.67 -12.16
N ALA A 327 12.92 9.51 -12.76
CA ALA A 327 12.27 10.62 -13.42
C ALA A 327 11.88 11.69 -12.38
N PRO A 328 12.15 12.98 -12.64
CA PRO A 328 11.61 14.03 -11.82
C PRO A 328 10.10 13.89 -11.75
N THR A 329 9.57 13.90 -10.54
CA THR A 329 8.14 13.99 -10.31
C THR A 329 7.64 15.37 -10.76
N THR A 330 6.46 15.39 -11.35
CA THR A 330 5.73 16.59 -11.78
C THR A 330 4.39 16.73 -11.06
N ALA A 331 4.12 15.89 -10.05
CA ALA A 331 2.83 15.79 -9.38
C ALA A 331 2.33 17.14 -8.82
N ALA A 332 3.21 17.90 -8.15
CA ALA A 332 2.87 19.24 -7.65
C ALA A 332 2.49 20.21 -8.78
N CYS A 333 3.21 20.16 -9.91
CA CYS A 333 2.95 21.03 -11.06
C CYS A 333 1.66 20.64 -11.79
N GLU A 334 1.39 19.35 -11.91
CA GLU A 334 0.15 18.80 -12.48
C GLU A 334 -1.05 19.13 -11.59
N LEU A 335 -0.88 19.13 -10.26
CA LEU A 335 -1.91 19.57 -9.32
C LEU A 335 -2.20 21.07 -9.51
N CYS A 336 -1.16 21.91 -9.56
CA CYS A 336 -1.29 23.33 -9.86
C CYS A 336 -2.03 23.57 -11.19
N THR A 337 -1.64 22.84 -12.24
CA THR A 337 -2.27 22.94 -13.57
C THR A 337 -3.74 22.51 -13.52
N SER A 338 -4.06 21.47 -12.77
CA SER A 338 -5.45 21.00 -12.57
C SER A 338 -6.31 22.05 -11.88
N ILE A 339 -5.77 22.73 -10.85
CA ILE A 339 -6.46 23.82 -10.15
C ILE A 339 -6.66 25.01 -11.08
N LEU A 340 -5.62 25.45 -11.79
CA LEU A 340 -5.70 26.58 -12.72
C LEU A 340 -6.68 26.35 -13.87
N SER A 341 -6.74 25.12 -14.38
CA SER A 341 -7.63 24.75 -15.49
C SER A 341 -9.09 24.63 -15.04
N ASN A 342 -9.36 24.46 -13.74
CA ASN A 342 -10.69 24.23 -13.21
C ASN A 342 -10.98 25.05 -11.93
N ARG A 343 -10.58 26.33 -11.92
CA ARG A 343 -10.69 27.21 -10.74
C ARG A 343 -12.10 27.25 -10.14
N ALA A 344 -13.14 27.23 -10.97
CA ALA A 344 -14.52 27.25 -10.51
C ALA A 344 -14.91 26.02 -9.67
N ALA A 345 -14.41 24.83 -10.03
CA ALA A 345 -14.67 23.61 -9.25
C ALA A 345 -13.91 23.58 -7.92
N PHE A 346 -12.72 24.19 -7.86
CA PHE A 346 -11.94 24.31 -6.61
C PHE A 346 -12.42 25.48 -5.73
N ALA A 347 -13.04 26.52 -6.29
CA ALA A 347 -13.52 27.69 -5.54
C ALA A 347 -14.85 27.46 -4.79
N HIS A 348 -15.62 26.44 -5.18
CA HIS A 348 -16.88 26.09 -4.52
C HIS A 348 -16.95 24.56 -4.30
N PRO A 349 -16.41 24.04 -3.18
CA PRO A 349 -16.60 22.65 -2.78
C PRO A 349 -18.03 22.45 -2.26
N GLY A 350 -19.02 22.57 -3.14
CA GLY A 350 -20.38 22.13 -2.87
C GLY A 350 -20.52 20.62 -3.09
N PRO A 351 -21.67 20.01 -2.73
CA PRO A 351 -22.06 18.67 -3.19
C PRO A 351 -22.30 18.70 -4.70
N HIS A 352 -21.25 18.92 -5.47
CA HIS A 352 -21.28 18.78 -6.92
C HIS A 352 -21.34 17.27 -7.21
N PRO A 353 -22.31 16.81 -8.03
CA PRO A 353 -22.44 15.40 -8.39
C PRO A 353 -21.21 14.83 -9.12
N GLN A 354 -20.25 15.67 -9.50
CA GLN A 354 -18.99 15.25 -10.12
C GLN A 354 -17.81 15.12 -9.12
N PHE A 355 -17.91 15.68 -7.91
CA PHE A 355 -16.74 15.88 -7.03
C PHE A 355 -16.97 15.61 -5.54
N THR A 356 -18.10 15.04 -5.12
CA THR A 356 -18.33 14.70 -3.69
C THR A 356 -18.62 13.23 -3.48
N ALA A 357 -17.67 12.51 -2.86
CA ALA A 357 -17.63 11.06 -2.57
C ALA A 357 -17.10 10.08 -3.65
N PRO A 358 -17.37 10.22 -4.99
CA PRO A 358 -16.86 9.24 -5.96
C PRO A 358 -15.34 9.19 -6.07
N ALA A 359 -14.57 10.22 -5.69
CA ALA A 359 -13.12 10.21 -5.95
C ALA A 359 -12.37 9.22 -5.05
N VAL A 360 -12.59 9.33 -3.73
CA VAL A 360 -11.96 8.45 -2.73
C VAL A 360 -12.62 7.07 -2.75
N GLU A 361 -13.95 7.01 -2.81
CA GLU A 361 -14.68 5.75 -2.94
C GLU A 361 -14.32 5.03 -4.25
N SER A 362 -14.19 5.73 -5.38
CA SER A 362 -13.67 5.12 -6.61
C SER A 362 -12.22 4.68 -6.43
N TRP A 363 -11.35 5.46 -5.81
CA TRP A 363 -9.98 5.01 -5.59
C TRP A 363 -9.92 3.72 -4.73
N LEU A 364 -10.77 3.62 -3.70
CA LEU A 364 -10.92 2.44 -2.85
C LEU A 364 -11.55 1.25 -3.57
N ASN A 365 -12.68 1.45 -4.26
CA ASN A 365 -13.53 0.39 -4.83
C ASN A 365 -13.15 0.03 -6.27
N SER A 366 -12.65 0.98 -7.06
CA SER A 366 -12.18 0.75 -8.44
C SER A 366 -10.69 0.45 -8.53
N GLY A 367 -9.94 0.47 -7.41
CA GLY A 367 -8.52 0.09 -7.39
C GLY A 367 -8.24 -1.35 -7.86
N HIS A 368 -9.30 -2.14 -8.11
CA HIS A 368 -9.28 -3.51 -8.61
C HIS A 368 -8.19 -4.36 -7.92
N CYS A 369 -8.03 -4.14 -6.62
CA CYS A 369 -7.05 -4.88 -5.84
C CYS A 369 -7.47 -6.36 -5.79
N GLN A 370 -6.56 -7.24 -6.18
CA GLN A 370 -6.80 -8.66 -6.25
C GLN A 370 -6.22 -9.35 -5.01
N ASP A 371 -7.11 -9.74 -4.10
CA ASP A 371 -6.74 -10.52 -2.94
C ASP A 371 -6.28 -11.93 -3.34
N ASN A 372 -5.35 -12.46 -2.54
CA ASN A 372 -4.82 -13.82 -2.67
C ASN A 372 -4.27 -14.13 -4.07
N PHE A 373 -3.87 -13.10 -4.83
CA PHE A 373 -3.44 -13.24 -6.22
C PHE A 373 -2.33 -14.27 -6.39
N ALA A 374 -1.32 -14.25 -5.53
CA ALA A 374 -0.18 -15.16 -5.64
C ALA A 374 -0.58 -16.64 -5.44
N LEU A 375 -1.64 -16.92 -4.67
CA LEU A 375 -2.12 -18.29 -4.44
C LEU A 375 -2.67 -18.95 -5.71
N ARG A 376 -3.13 -18.15 -6.69
CA ARG A 376 -3.71 -18.65 -7.95
C ARG A 376 -2.68 -19.33 -8.86
N TYR A 377 -1.39 -19.03 -8.64
CA TYR A 377 -0.27 -19.53 -9.42
C TYR A 377 0.55 -20.58 -8.67
N LEU A 378 -0.05 -21.16 -7.63
CA LEU A 378 0.44 -22.37 -6.98
C LEU A 378 -0.34 -23.57 -7.49
N SER A 379 0.36 -24.67 -7.77
CA SER A 379 -0.26 -25.97 -7.96
C SER A 379 -0.96 -26.44 -6.67
N HIS A 380 -1.90 -27.37 -6.81
CA HIS A 380 -2.59 -27.95 -5.65
C HIS A 380 -1.62 -28.56 -4.64
N ASP A 381 -0.55 -29.21 -5.10
CA ASP A 381 0.44 -29.82 -4.22
C ASP A 381 1.29 -28.76 -3.49
N GLU A 382 1.74 -27.70 -4.17
CA GLU A 382 2.47 -26.59 -3.56
C GLU A 382 1.64 -25.90 -2.47
N TYR A 383 0.37 -25.60 -2.76
CA TYR A 383 -0.55 -25.00 -1.79
C TYR A 383 -0.77 -25.89 -0.56
N ASN A 384 -0.98 -27.20 -0.76
CA ASN A 384 -1.20 -28.15 0.31
C ASN A 384 0.04 -28.33 1.21
N VAL A 385 1.24 -28.36 0.63
CA VAL A 385 2.48 -28.50 1.42
C VAL A 385 2.62 -27.33 2.40
N ILE A 386 2.36 -26.11 1.96
CA ILE A 386 2.54 -24.89 2.78
C ILE A 386 1.44 -24.75 3.83
N THR A 387 0.21 -25.15 3.51
CA THR A 387 -0.92 -25.07 4.46
C THR A 387 -0.90 -26.14 5.53
N ILE A 388 -0.41 -27.35 5.23
CA ILE A 388 -0.32 -28.46 6.20
C ILE A 388 0.91 -28.32 7.09
N PHE A 389 2.00 -27.78 6.53
CA PHE A 389 3.25 -27.54 7.26
C PHE A 389 3.62 -26.06 7.19
N PRO A 390 2.84 -25.18 7.86
CA PRO A 390 3.21 -23.77 7.93
C PRO A 390 4.60 -23.66 8.57
N PRO A 391 5.46 -22.76 8.08
CA PRO A 391 6.82 -22.68 8.54
C PRO A 391 6.85 -22.37 10.03
N LEU A 392 7.77 -23.03 10.74
CA LEU A 392 8.10 -22.71 12.11
C LEU A 392 8.45 -21.22 12.19
N THR A 393 7.75 -20.49 13.07
CA THR A 393 8.11 -19.12 13.47
C THR A 393 9.59 -19.06 13.86
N SER A 394 10.22 -17.88 13.93
CA SER A 394 11.64 -17.79 14.34
C SER A 394 11.90 -18.49 15.70
N PHE A 395 10.87 -18.56 16.55
CA PHE A 395 10.83 -19.37 17.77
C PHE A 395 10.89 -20.89 17.52
N GLY A 396 10.09 -21.40 16.58
CA GLY A 396 10.11 -22.81 16.20
C GLY A 396 11.43 -23.24 15.52
N ARG A 397 12.08 -22.35 14.75
CA ARG A 397 13.43 -22.60 14.20
C ARG A 397 14.48 -22.71 15.30
N LYS A 398 14.43 -21.86 16.33
CA LYS A 398 15.31 -21.96 17.51
C LYS A 398 15.12 -23.26 18.27
N ILE A 399 13.89 -23.77 18.41
CA ILE A 399 13.63 -25.06 19.06
C ILE A 399 14.19 -26.22 18.22
N ALA A 400 13.98 -26.24 16.90
CA ALA A 400 14.51 -27.29 16.03
C ALA A 400 16.05 -27.40 16.07
N TYR A 401 16.75 -26.25 16.13
CA TYR A 401 18.20 -26.19 16.34
C TYR A 401 18.64 -26.60 17.74
N THR A 402 17.85 -26.28 18.77
CA THR A 402 18.14 -26.62 20.18
C THR A 402 17.98 -28.12 20.46
N PHE A 403 17.09 -28.80 19.74
CA PHE A 403 16.84 -30.25 19.88
C PHE A 403 17.59 -31.14 18.86
N GLY A 404 18.50 -30.57 18.06
CA GLY A 404 19.44 -31.37 17.25
C GLY A 404 18.81 -32.17 16.10
N PHE A 405 17.66 -31.76 15.57
CA PHE A 405 17.12 -32.38 14.36
C PHE A 405 17.96 -31.96 13.15
N SER A 406 18.91 -32.81 12.76
CA SER A 406 19.65 -32.67 11.50
C SER A 406 18.67 -32.54 10.33
N ALA A 407 18.98 -31.69 9.34
CA ALA A 407 18.22 -31.56 8.10
C ALA A 407 17.96 -32.93 7.44
N THR A 408 18.87 -33.88 7.60
CA THR A 408 18.72 -35.27 7.12
C THR A 408 17.51 -35.98 7.73
N PHE A 409 17.13 -35.69 8.98
CA PHE A 409 15.99 -36.32 9.65
C PHE A 409 14.64 -35.78 9.15
N MET A 410 14.58 -34.49 8.79
CA MET A 410 13.40 -33.91 8.12
C MET A 410 13.24 -34.44 6.69
N PHE A 411 14.33 -34.54 5.93
CA PHE A 411 14.31 -35.12 4.58
C PHE A 411 13.91 -36.60 4.57
N VAL A 412 14.40 -37.40 5.51
CA VAL A 412 14.03 -38.83 5.64
C VAL A 412 12.56 -38.98 6.04
N SER A 413 12.06 -38.15 6.96
CA SER A 413 10.64 -38.16 7.35
C SER A 413 9.72 -37.75 6.19
N PHE A 414 10.14 -36.79 5.35
CA PHE A 414 9.42 -36.35 4.16
C PHE A 414 9.36 -37.44 3.07
N PHE A 415 10.48 -38.13 2.80
CA PHE A 415 10.50 -39.26 1.86
C PHE A 415 9.68 -40.46 2.36
N ILE A 416 9.73 -40.76 3.67
CA ILE A 416 8.89 -41.79 4.28
C ILE A 416 7.40 -41.44 4.13
N MET A 417 7.01 -40.18 4.34
CA MET A 417 5.62 -39.74 4.14
C MET A 417 5.16 -39.81 2.67
N LEU A 418 6.01 -39.46 1.70
CA LEU A 418 5.70 -39.60 0.27
C LEU A 418 5.52 -41.07 -0.14
N ILE A 419 6.33 -41.97 0.42
CA ILE A 419 6.21 -43.42 0.21
C ILE A 419 4.90 -43.95 0.82
N VAL A 420 4.58 -43.55 2.06
CA VAL A 420 3.32 -43.93 2.72
C VAL A 420 2.10 -43.42 1.95
N ARG A 421 2.16 -42.21 1.38
CA ARG A 421 1.10 -41.64 0.54
C ARG A 421 0.94 -42.39 -0.80
N ARG A 422 2.05 -42.79 -1.45
CA ARG A 422 2.01 -43.64 -2.65
C ARG A 422 1.46 -45.04 -2.38
N ILE A 423 1.69 -45.59 -1.19
CA ILE A 423 1.13 -46.88 -0.78
C ILE A 423 -0.38 -46.74 -0.50
N ALA A 424 -0.81 -45.67 0.19
CA ALA A 424 -2.22 -45.40 0.48
C ALA A 424 -3.08 -45.11 -0.77
N LEU A 425 -2.49 -44.48 -1.80
CA LEU A 425 -3.17 -44.23 -3.08
C LEU A 425 -3.29 -45.49 -3.96
N ARG A 426 -2.46 -46.52 -3.73
CA ARG A 426 -2.58 -47.82 -4.41
C ARG A 426 -3.61 -48.76 -3.78
N THR A 427 -3.99 -48.54 -2.52
CA THR A 427 -4.93 -49.38 -1.78
C THR A 427 -6.39 -48.91 -1.89
N THR A 428 -6.66 -47.79 -2.58
CA THR A 428 -8.00 -47.21 -2.75
C THR A 428 -8.48 -47.30 -4.20
N HIS A 429 -8.46 -48.51 -4.78
CA HIS A 429 -9.31 -48.83 -5.93
C HIS A 429 -10.40 -49.80 -5.50
N SER A 430 -11.50 -49.24 -4.97
CA SER A 430 -12.80 -49.88 -5.02
C SER A 430 -13.76 -48.92 -5.75
N PRO A 431 -14.50 -49.39 -6.77
CA PRO A 431 -15.30 -48.50 -7.61
C PRO A 431 -16.57 -48.08 -6.88
N ILE A 432 -16.77 -46.78 -6.69
CA ILE A 432 -18.02 -46.23 -6.17
C ILE A 432 -19.00 -46.06 -7.35
N PRO A 433 -20.28 -46.46 -7.21
CA PRO A 433 -21.25 -46.45 -8.31
C PRO A 433 -21.72 -45.04 -8.63
N LYS A 434 -22.09 -44.85 -9.90
CA LYS A 434 -22.69 -43.61 -10.42
C LYS A 434 -24.02 -43.29 -9.73
N LEU A 435 -24.17 -42.03 -9.32
CA LEU A 435 -25.37 -41.22 -9.50
C LEU A 435 -25.00 -39.75 -9.54
#